data_AF-A0A1G8ZTL7-F1
#
_entry.id   AF-A0A1G8ZTL7-F1
#
_cell.length_a   1.000
_cell.length_b   1.000
_cell.length_c   1.000
_cell.angle_alpha   90.00
_cell.angle_beta   90.00
_cell.angle_gamma   90.00
#
_symmetry.space_group_name_H-M   'P 1'
#
loop_
_entity.id
_entity.type
_entity.pdbx_description
1 polymer ?
#
loop_
_entity_poly.entity_id
_entity_poly.type
_entity_poly.pdbx_seq_one_letter_code
_entity_poly.pdbx_strand_id
1 'polypeptide(L)'
;MANNLFVLPRLGQTIRQEDSGIYYILNQQTGRVRSLIQLVRENLHWYILQLQPIADGLDYRWSVLSRENDCALQAATDKQIAHYFSRPEYAEPAGAWQVMRNADFGFGKFTPIEAPEEVSYAILTFDGEDMQRPVRLHKAPPEWLEKDNETDILQLEIA
;
A
#
# COMPACT_ATOMS: atom_id res chain seq x y z
N MET A 1 -4.15 -7.14 -40.31
CA MET A 1 -3.61 -8.36 -39.67
C MET A 1 -3.00 -7.91 -38.36
N ALA A 2 -3.55 -8.39 -37.23
CA ALA A 2 -3.19 -7.89 -35.91
C ALA A 2 -1.75 -8.30 -35.54
N ASN A 3 -0.91 -7.33 -35.23
CA ASN A 3 0.42 -7.57 -34.69
C ASN A 3 0.30 -8.32 -33.38
N ASN A 4 0.86 -9.53 -33.33
CA ASN A 4 1.17 -10.25 -32.11
C ASN A 4 2.15 -9.41 -31.27
N LEU A 5 1.62 -8.53 -30.43
CA LEU A 5 2.37 -7.90 -29.36
C LEU A 5 2.65 -8.98 -28.31
N PHE A 6 3.83 -9.56 -28.38
CA PHE A 6 4.44 -10.22 -27.23
C PHE A 6 4.61 -9.16 -26.14
N VAL A 7 3.60 -9.01 -25.28
CA VAL A 7 3.72 -8.24 -24.04
C VAL A 7 4.58 -9.09 -23.12
N LEU A 8 5.89 -8.86 -23.11
CA LEU A 8 6.75 -9.33 -22.03
C LEU A 8 6.08 -8.97 -20.69
N PRO A 9 6.04 -9.88 -19.69
CA PRO A 9 5.54 -9.50 -18.36
C PRO A 9 6.41 -8.34 -17.85
N ARG A 10 5.87 -7.12 -17.92
CA ARG A 10 6.56 -5.93 -17.44
C ARG A 10 6.40 -5.97 -15.93
N LEU A 11 7.39 -6.55 -15.25
CA LEU A 11 7.43 -6.57 -13.80
C LEU A 11 7.54 -5.12 -13.32
N GLY A 12 6.61 -4.69 -12.47
CA GLY A 12 6.70 -3.39 -11.80
C GLY A 12 7.97 -3.30 -10.97
N GLN A 13 8.37 -2.10 -10.57
CA GLN A 13 9.53 -1.96 -9.68
C GLN A 13 9.31 -2.75 -8.40
N THR A 14 10.23 -3.67 -8.09
CA THR A 14 10.18 -4.48 -6.88
C THR A 14 10.03 -3.61 -5.65
N ILE A 15 9.30 -4.11 -4.65
CA ILE A 15 9.21 -3.47 -3.34
C ILE A 15 10.55 -3.69 -2.62
N ARG A 16 11.21 -2.60 -2.25
CA ARG A 16 12.58 -2.55 -1.72
C ARG A 16 12.62 -1.81 -0.39
N GLN A 17 13.79 -1.80 0.24
CA GLN A 17 13.99 -1.12 1.52
C GLN A 17 13.59 0.37 1.46
N GLU A 18 13.83 1.06 0.34
CA GLU A 18 13.40 2.45 0.17
C GLU A 18 11.88 2.65 0.22
N ASP A 19 11.08 1.60 0.00
CA ASP A 19 9.63 1.64 0.12
C ASP A 19 9.15 1.48 1.57
N SER A 20 10.03 1.14 2.52
CA SER A 20 9.64 1.21 3.94
C SER A 20 9.33 2.65 4.36
N GLY A 21 8.41 2.80 5.30
CA GLY A 21 8.00 4.11 5.81
C GLY A 21 6.55 4.18 6.25
N ILE A 22 6.13 5.38 6.61
CA ILE A 22 4.75 5.68 6.97
C ILE A 22 3.99 6.15 5.74
N TYR A 23 2.76 5.68 5.65
CA TYR A 23 1.79 5.99 4.64
C TYR A 23 0.51 6.46 5.30
N TYR A 24 -0.26 7.29 4.61
CA TYR A 24 -1.56 7.72 5.07
C TYR A 24 -2.63 7.48 4.02
N ILE A 25 -3.84 7.20 4.51
CA ILE A 25 -5.06 7.11 3.73
C ILE A 25 -5.84 8.40 3.95
N LEU A 26 -6.22 9.07 2.88
CA LEU A 26 -7.08 10.26 2.94
C LEU A 26 -8.55 9.87 2.91
N ASN A 27 -9.37 10.62 3.64
CA ASN A 27 -10.81 10.67 3.40
C ASN A 27 -11.05 11.54 2.15
N GLN A 28 -11.58 10.93 1.09
CA GLN A 28 -11.82 11.63 -0.17
C GLN A 28 -12.83 12.78 -0.06
N GLN A 29 -13.72 12.76 0.93
CA GLN A 29 -14.73 13.80 1.12
C GLN A 29 -14.19 15.01 1.88
N THR A 30 -13.32 14.78 2.87
CA THR A 30 -12.85 15.83 3.79
C THR A 30 -11.40 16.24 3.57
N GLY A 31 -10.64 15.49 2.77
CA GLY A 31 -9.19 15.72 2.58
C GLY A 31 -8.35 15.40 3.83
N ARG A 32 -8.97 14.98 4.93
CA ARG A 32 -8.26 14.68 6.19
C ARG A 32 -7.66 13.28 6.18
N VAL A 33 -6.58 13.11 6.94
CA VAL A 33 -5.99 11.79 7.21
C VAL A 33 -7.01 10.93 7.94
N ARG A 34 -7.39 9.82 7.32
CA ARG A 34 -8.30 8.81 7.91
C ARG A 34 -7.54 7.77 8.71
N SER A 35 -6.36 7.35 8.23
CA SER A 35 -5.60 6.26 8.84
C SER A 35 -4.12 6.36 8.48
N LEU A 36 -3.27 5.93 9.41
CA LEU A 36 -1.83 5.80 9.22
C LEU A 36 -1.46 4.33 9.14
N ILE A 37 -0.65 4.01 8.15
CA ILE A 37 -0.17 2.68 7.81
C ILE A 37 1.36 2.74 7.79
N GLN A 38 2.05 1.74 8.33
CA GLN A 38 3.49 1.65 8.25
C GLN A 38 3.87 0.36 7.53
N LEU A 39 4.70 0.48 6.49
CA LEU A 39 5.37 -0.65 5.88
C LEU A 39 6.76 -0.77 6.50
N VAL A 40 7.00 -1.85 7.22
CA VAL A 40 8.29 -2.10 7.89
C VAL A 40 8.89 -3.41 7.43
N ARG A 41 10.22 -3.47 7.43
CA ARG A 41 10.97 -4.70 7.18
C ARG A 41 11.78 -5.05 8.41
N GLU A 42 11.48 -6.19 9.01
CA GLU A 42 12.19 -6.72 10.19
C GLU A 42 12.67 -8.15 9.92
N ASN A 43 13.94 -8.44 10.23
CA ASN A 43 14.51 -9.78 10.06
C ASN A 43 14.23 -10.41 8.68
N LEU A 44 14.36 -9.61 7.61
CA LEU A 44 14.07 -9.95 6.21
C LEU A 44 12.58 -10.12 5.84
N HIS A 45 11.67 -10.08 6.80
CA HIS A 45 10.22 -10.16 6.57
C HIS A 45 9.59 -8.77 6.49
N TRP A 46 8.54 -8.64 5.70
CA TRP A 46 7.75 -7.42 5.57
C TRP A 46 6.48 -7.51 6.40
N TYR A 47 6.07 -6.39 7.00
CA TYR A 47 4.86 -6.29 7.78
C TYR A 47 4.14 -4.98 7.48
N ILE A 48 2.80 -5.02 7.54
CA ILE A 48 1.96 -3.83 7.51
C ILE A 48 1.48 -3.59 8.94
N LEU A 49 1.70 -2.40 9.46
CA LEU A 49 1.16 -1.96 10.74
C LEU A 49 0.16 -0.84 10.49
N GLN A 50 -0.86 -0.75 11.33
CA GLN A 50 -1.80 0.36 11.35
C GLN A 50 -1.74 1.04 12.72
N LEU A 51 -1.71 2.37 12.72
CA LEU A 51 -1.85 3.13 13.96
C LEU A 51 -3.30 3.04 14.43
N GLN A 52 -3.50 2.59 15.65
CA GLN A 52 -4.82 2.41 16.26
C GLN A 52 -4.86 3.09 17.64
N PRO A 53 -6.00 3.71 18.00
CA PRO A 53 -6.19 4.24 19.34
C PRO A 53 -6.23 3.08 20.36
N ILE A 54 -5.72 3.33 21.55
CA ILE A 54 -5.87 2.46 22.72
C ILE A 54 -7.22 2.78 23.39
N ALA A 55 -7.77 1.84 24.17
CA ALA A 55 -9.12 1.90 24.73
C ALA A 55 -9.49 3.22 25.45
N ASP A 56 -8.51 3.93 26.00
CA ASP A 56 -8.71 5.20 26.71
C ASP A 56 -8.62 6.44 25.79
N GLY A 57 -8.41 6.26 24.48
CA GLY A 57 -8.47 7.29 23.44
C GLY A 57 -7.35 8.35 23.46
N LEU A 58 -6.51 8.35 24.49
CA LEU A 58 -5.41 9.31 24.67
C LEU A 58 -4.09 8.83 24.06
N ASP A 59 -3.93 7.51 23.89
CA ASP A 59 -2.72 6.91 23.37
C ASP A 59 -2.98 6.14 22.08
N TYR A 60 -1.95 6.05 21.25
CA TYR A 60 -1.96 5.29 20.00
C TYR A 60 -0.88 4.23 20.01
N ARG A 61 -1.15 3.09 19.37
CA ARG A 61 -0.16 2.04 19.15
C ARG A 61 -0.18 1.55 17.72
N TRP A 62 0.98 1.12 17.24
CA TRP A 62 1.06 0.37 16.00
C TRP A 62 0.62 -1.07 16.24
N SER A 63 -0.39 -1.51 15.50
CA SER A 63 -0.88 -2.88 15.50
C SER A 63 -0.57 -3.53 14.16
N VAL A 64 -0.02 -4.74 14.17
CA VAL A 64 0.21 -5.51 12.94
C VAL A 64 -1.13 -5.86 12.29
N LEU A 65 -1.26 -5.63 10.99
CA LEU A 65 -2.44 -5.99 10.22
C LEU A 65 -2.40 -7.46 9.82
N SER A 66 -3.12 -8.26 10.59
CA SER A 66 -3.41 -9.66 10.31
C SER A 66 -4.69 -10.05 11.05
N ARG A 67 -5.53 -10.93 10.47
CA ARG A 67 -6.60 -11.59 11.24
C ARG A 67 -6.17 -12.97 11.73
N GLU A 68 -5.25 -13.61 11.03
CA GLU A 68 -4.67 -14.90 11.39
C GLU A 68 -3.27 -14.76 12.00
N ASN A 69 -2.62 -15.88 12.31
CA ASN A 69 -1.23 -15.88 12.81
C ASN A 69 -0.19 -15.55 11.73
N ASP A 70 -0.57 -15.54 10.44
CA ASP A 70 0.33 -15.22 9.34
C ASP A 70 0.43 -13.70 9.11
N CYS A 71 1.31 -13.07 9.88
CA CYS A 71 1.51 -11.63 9.85
C CYS A 71 2.47 -11.16 8.75
N ALA A 72 3.35 -12.04 8.27
CA ALA A 72 4.42 -11.66 7.34
C ALA A 72 3.88 -11.59 5.91
N LEU A 73 4.24 -10.53 5.19
CA LEU A 73 3.87 -10.40 3.79
C LEU A 73 4.76 -11.27 2.91
N GLN A 74 4.13 -11.97 1.97
CA GLN A 74 4.78 -12.76 0.93
C GLN A 74 4.56 -12.10 -0.43
N ALA A 75 5.55 -12.17 -1.32
CA ALA A 75 5.41 -11.65 -2.67
C ALA A 75 4.32 -12.42 -3.42
N ALA A 76 3.37 -11.70 -4.01
CA ALA A 76 2.37 -12.30 -4.87
C ALA A 76 3.02 -12.73 -6.20
N THR A 77 2.56 -13.86 -6.72
CA THR A 77 2.99 -14.35 -8.04
C THR A 77 2.39 -13.51 -9.17
N ASP A 78 3.00 -13.53 -10.35
CA ASP A 78 2.46 -12.84 -11.54
C ASP A 78 1.03 -13.25 -11.87
N LYS A 79 0.69 -14.54 -11.65
CA LYS A 79 -0.68 -15.06 -11.85
C LYS A 79 -1.67 -14.43 -10.88
N GLN A 80 -1.29 -14.29 -9.61
CA GLN A 80 -2.11 -13.64 -8.60
C GLN A 80 -2.28 -12.15 -8.92
N ILE A 81 -1.20 -11.44 -9.25
CA ILE A 81 -1.26 -10.03 -9.62
C ILE A 81 -2.16 -9.83 -10.85
N ALA A 82 -2.00 -10.65 -11.89
CA ALA A 82 -2.86 -10.60 -13.07
C ALA A 82 -4.33 -10.87 -12.74
N HIS A 83 -4.61 -11.78 -11.79
CA HIS A 83 -5.96 -12.05 -11.32
C HIS A 83 -6.56 -10.84 -10.57
N TYR A 84 -5.82 -10.28 -9.61
CA TYR A 84 -6.24 -9.15 -8.78
C TYR A 84 -6.61 -7.92 -9.62
N PHE A 85 -5.79 -7.61 -10.62
CA PHE A 85 -5.95 -6.44 -11.49
C PHE A 85 -6.55 -6.78 -12.86
N SER A 86 -7.29 -7.89 -12.97
CA SER A 86 -7.92 -8.33 -14.23
C SER A 86 -9.12 -7.49 -14.66
N ARG A 87 -9.70 -6.70 -13.76
CA ARG A 87 -10.90 -5.90 -14.04
C ARG A 87 -10.57 -4.70 -14.93
N PRO A 88 -11.46 -4.32 -15.87
CA PRO A 88 -11.24 -3.19 -16.78
C PRO A 88 -10.98 -1.85 -16.08
N GLU A 89 -11.51 -1.68 -14.86
CA GLU A 89 -11.30 -0.48 -14.03
C GLU A 89 -9.83 -0.25 -13.62
N TYR A 90 -8.96 -1.27 -13.76
CA TYR A 90 -7.52 -1.19 -13.48
C TYR A 90 -6.67 -1.15 -14.76
N ALA A 91 -7.30 -1.13 -15.95
CA ALA A 91 -6.57 -1.08 -17.22
C ALA A 91 -5.83 0.26 -17.41
N GLU A 92 -6.33 1.32 -16.79
CA GLU A 92 -5.75 2.66 -16.83
C GLU A 92 -5.47 3.19 -15.40
N PRO A 93 -4.35 3.88 -15.17
CA PRO A 93 -3.26 4.15 -16.13
C PRO A 93 -2.48 2.89 -16.49
N ALA A 94 -1.88 2.87 -17.69
CA ALA A 94 -1.01 1.78 -18.12
C ALA A 94 0.25 1.69 -17.24
N GLY A 95 0.46 0.53 -16.61
CA GLY A 95 1.61 0.32 -15.74
C GLY A 95 1.75 -1.12 -15.27
N ALA A 96 2.55 -1.30 -14.23
CA ALA A 96 2.83 -2.60 -13.66
C ALA A 96 2.74 -2.58 -12.14
N TRP A 97 2.10 -3.61 -11.59
CA TRP A 97 1.96 -3.80 -10.15
C TRP A 97 3.02 -4.75 -9.61
N GLN A 98 3.44 -4.47 -8.38
CA GLN A 98 4.10 -5.41 -7.48
C GLN A 98 3.28 -5.45 -6.20
N VAL A 99 3.07 -6.65 -5.67
CA VAL A 99 2.23 -6.87 -4.49
C VAL A 99 2.94 -7.79 -3.51
N MET A 100 2.93 -7.41 -2.24
CA MET A 100 3.18 -8.32 -1.13
C MET A 100 1.89 -8.47 -0.32
N ARG A 101 1.53 -9.67 0.11
CA ARG A 101 0.31 -9.92 0.90
C ARG A 101 0.52 -11.00 1.96
N ASN A 102 -0.26 -10.90 3.04
CA ASN A 102 -0.62 -12.05 3.85
C ASN A 102 -2.05 -12.50 3.47
N ALA A 103 -2.69 -13.32 4.31
CA ALA A 103 -4.04 -13.82 4.06
C ALA A 103 -5.08 -12.71 3.83
N ASP A 104 -5.04 -11.63 4.63
CA ASP A 104 -6.10 -10.62 4.70
C ASP A 104 -5.73 -9.27 4.08
N PHE A 105 -4.44 -8.93 4.07
CA PHE A 105 -3.94 -7.59 3.74
C PHE A 105 -2.76 -7.68 2.77
N GLY A 106 -2.60 -6.63 1.97
CA GLY A 106 -1.45 -6.49 1.08
C GLY A 106 -1.03 -5.06 0.85
N PHE A 107 0.19 -4.92 0.39
CA PHE A 107 0.80 -3.68 -0.02
C PHE A 107 1.12 -3.75 -1.52
N GLY A 108 0.53 -2.83 -2.28
CA GLY A 108 0.72 -2.71 -3.72
C GLY A 108 1.59 -1.50 -4.06
N LYS A 109 2.57 -1.71 -4.94
CA LYS A 109 3.37 -0.67 -5.58
C LYS A 109 3.08 -0.69 -7.08
N PHE A 110 2.61 0.43 -7.59
CA PHE A 110 2.31 0.64 -9.00
C PHE A 110 3.37 1.50 -9.66
N THR A 111 3.93 1.01 -10.76
CA THR A 111 4.87 1.73 -11.61
C THR A 111 4.21 2.06 -12.95
N PRO A 112 3.88 3.33 -13.24
CA PRO A 112 3.38 3.75 -14.54
C PRO A 112 4.39 3.46 -15.67
N ILE A 113 3.89 3.14 -16.86
CA ILE A 113 4.71 2.92 -18.07
C ILE A 113 4.98 4.23 -18.81
N GLU A 114 4.01 5.15 -18.79
CA GLU A 114 4.12 6.44 -19.45
C GLU A 114 4.71 7.47 -18.47
N ALA A 115 5.86 8.06 -18.81
CA ALA A 115 6.43 9.17 -18.04
C ALA A 115 5.59 10.44 -18.30
N PRO A 116 5.20 11.21 -17.26
CA PRO A 116 5.95 11.51 -16.05
C PRO A 116 5.26 11.12 -14.73
N GLU A 117 4.40 10.11 -14.71
CA GLU A 117 3.63 9.79 -13.49
C GLU A 117 4.49 9.15 -12.38
N GLU A 118 4.29 9.60 -11.15
CA GLU A 118 4.99 9.08 -9.97
C GLU A 118 4.50 7.69 -9.58
N VAL A 119 5.40 6.90 -8.98
CA VAL A 119 5.08 5.61 -8.35
C VAL A 119 3.95 5.81 -7.36
N SER A 120 2.91 4.98 -7.48
CA SER A 120 1.74 5.03 -6.60
C SER A 120 1.70 3.80 -5.70
N TYR A 121 1.10 3.95 -4.52
CA TYR A 121 1.00 2.89 -3.52
C TYR A 121 -0.46 2.65 -3.16
N ALA A 122 -0.78 1.42 -2.78
CA ALA A 122 -2.11 1.05 -2.31
C ALA A 122 -2.04 0.01 -1.20
N ILE A 123 -2.99 0.08 -0.27
CA ILE A 123 -3.29 -1.04 0.61
C ILE A 123 -4.41 -1.87 -0.03
N LEU A 124 -4.20 -3.18 0.00
CA LEU A 124 -5.11 -4.17 -0.54
C LEU A 124 -5.72 -4.94 0.63
N THR A 125 -6.99 -5.28 0.51
CA THR A 125 -7.67 -6.21 1.42
C THR A 125 -8.21 -7.37 0.63
N PHE A 126 -8.20 -8.55 1.23
CA PHE A 126 -8.58 -9.79 0.58
C PHE A 126 -9.70 -10.47 1.35
N ASP A 127 -10.61 -11.09 0.60
CA ASP A 127 -11.57 -12.07 1.12
C ASP A 127 -11.23 -13.41 0.46
N GLY A 128 -10.42 -14.22 1.15
CA GLY A 128 -9.77 -15.39 0.55
C GLY A 128 -8.76 -14.98 -0.54
N GLU A 129 -9.05 -15.37 -1.79
CA GLU A 129 -8.24 -15.01 -2.97
C GLU A 129 -8.80 -13.79 -3.71
N ASP A 130 -10.01 -13.33 -3.36
CA ASP A 130 -10.63 -12.19 -4.01
C ASP A 130 -10.11 -10.88 -3.42
N MET A 131 -9.46 -10.08 -4.26
CA MET A 131 -9.02 -8.73 -3.90
C MET A 131 -10.21 -7.77 -3.88
N GLN A 132 -10.38 -7.06 -2.78
CA GLN A 132 -11.32 -5.93 -2.67
C GLN A 132 -10.75 -4.69 -3.36
N ARG A 133 -11.57 -3.64 -3.49
CA ARG A 133 -11.13 -2.40 -4.14
C ARG A 133 -9.88 -1.82 -3.44
N PRO A 134 -8.76 -1.62 -4.16
CA PRO A 134 -7.54 -1.03 -3.60
C PRO A 134 -7.80 0.34 -3.01
N VAL A 135 -7.19 0.62 -1.86
CA VAL A 135 -7.24 1.94 -1.23
C VAL A 135 -5.91 2.64 -1.42
N ARG A 136 -5.94 3.84 -2.01
CA ARG A 136 -4.73 4.63 -2.31
C ARG A 136 -4.01 4.99 -1.02
N LEU A 137 -2.68 4.79 -1.03
CA LEU A 137 -1.76 5.23 0.00
C LEU A 137 -0.94 6.40 -0.53
N HIS A 138 -0.68 7.35 0.37
CA HIS A 138 0.22 8.46 0.15
C HIS A 138 1.41 8.28 1.09
N LYS A 139 2.63 8.32 0.57
CA LYS A 139 3.82 8.18 1.39
C LYS A 139 4.00 9.47 2.20
N ALA A 140 4.14 9.34 3.51
CA ALA A 140 4.45 10.48 4.36
C ALA A 140 5.88 10.94 4.04
N PRO A 141 6.11 12.25 3.93
CA PRO A 141 7.45 12.75 3.65
C PRO A 141 8.32 12.62 4.91
N PRO A 142 9.66 12.47 4.77
CA PRO A 142 10.56 12.25 5.91
C PRO A 142 10.45 13.30 7.03
N GLU A 143 10.15 14.54 6.68
CA GLU A 143 9.95 15.65 7.61
C GLU A 143 8.74 15.49 8.55
N TRP A 144 7.77 14.62 8.21
CA TRP A 144 6.69 14.25 9.16
C TRP A 144 7.18 13.28 10.24
N LEU A 145 8.36 12.67 10.05
CA LEU A 145 8.98 11.72 10.97
C LEU A 145 10.07 12.39 11.84
N GLU A 146 10.62 13.52 11.38
CA GLU A 146 11.62 14.31 12.09
C GLU A 146 10.99 15.49 12.82
N LYS A 147 10.19 15.23 13.86
CA LYS A 147 9.94 16.22 14.93
C LYS A 147 9.40 15.56 16.18
N ASP A 148 10.20 15.64 17.23
CA ASP A 148 9.92 15.28 18.61
C ASP A 148 8.86 16.21 19.28
N ASN A 149 7.88 16.74 18.54
CA ASN A 149 6.97 17.78 19.03
C ASN A 149 5.53 17.48 18.62
N GLU A 150 4.72 17.04 19.60
CA GLU A 150 3.34 17.45 19.93
C GLU A 150 2.37 17.83 18.79
N THR A 151 2.62 17.39 17.57
CA THR A 151 1.78 17.62 16.41
C THR A 151 1.07 16.31 16.20
N ASP A 152 -0.15 16.21 16.72
CA ASP A 152 -1.04 15.10 16.41
C ASP A 152 -1.03 14.90 14.89
N ILE A 153 -0.42 13.80 14.43
CA ILE A 153 -0.34 13.44 13.00
C ILE A 153 -1.76 13.34 12.39
N LEU A 154 -2.78 13.24 13.25
CA LEU A 154 -4.20 13.23 12.93
C LEU A 154 -4.81 14.62 12.66
N GLN A 155 -4.12 15.72 13.01
CA GLN A 155 -4.56 17.09 12.77
C GLN A 155 -3.91 17.75 11.55
N LEU A 156 -3.13 17.00 10.78
CA LEU A 156 -2.53 17.50 9.54
C LEU A 156 -3.62 17.72 8.48
N GLU A 157 -4.14 18.95 8.43
CA GLU A 157 -4.88 19.47 7.29
C GLU A 157 -3.87 19.80 6.18
N ILE A 158 -3.95 19.05 5.08
CA ILE A 158 -3.14 19.32 3.89
C ILE A 158 -3.83 20.49 3.15
N ALA A 159 -3.15 21.63 3.08
CA ALA A 159 -3.60 22.84 2.39
C ALA A 159 -3.48 22.74 0.86
#